data_AF-A0A1F6B4A0-F1
#
_entry.id   AF-A0A1F6B4A0-F1
#
_cell.length_a   1.000
_cell.length_b   1.000
_cell.length_c   1.000
_cell.angle_alpha   90.00
_cell.angle_beta   90.00
_cell.angle_gamma   90.00
#
_symmetry.space_group_name_H-M   'P 1'
#
loop_
_entity.id
_entity.type
_entity.pdbx_description
1 polymer ?
#
loop_
_entity_poly.entity_id
_entity_poly.type
_entity_poly.pdbx_seq_one_letter_code
_entity_poly.pdbx_strand_id
1 'polypeptide(L)'
;MWSQFLLENAHFAIHLFTALVLFAVFWLYYDAWTQHKGIKEGVRIAGFLLLSFSYVIQATSVEGSILDASLLGATTNGMLVAITRITGYVIFLFILAVDPLEPRPDHKKKALTPALFMLPAASLSIAAYPQVLYPVLASITGFLYLRRATVGLEDHLKPLALSFFLLSISEFVGLSSLFRQTDNIAIYEFAASFGPLWILQQVVLVVAAFGFGWWVFGYLLKQFEVQLFMILTTAVLGIFLVTTVTFTGLLLKNIQDENLRELETNVKVLNFAIDSKKAELLSDAQVVAQNPQVVQGVVEKARKPLADLSEDILLAKKASSLVIAGEGGQVLARGEDRDRAGDSLSDDPLVKRALLGESTASVVTRDGILAPEVSVRAATAIKDNGTIIGVVVTGALIDSAFVDGLKKATGLETAIYGDNQISTSTLISPDGKSRLVGLREEHARVKSAVLAKGESYTGSVNLLQRPYFAAYLPLKDVDSNPVGMLFVGKPQIRVLQTAGRSIELTFLVTVFLLVFSIVPAYFTSKYIAGQL
;
A
#
# COMPACT_ATOMS: atom_id res chain seq x y z
N MET A 1 4.97 -3.49 -1.63
CA MET A 1 4.02 -3.14 -2.71
C MET A 1 3.90 -4.24 -3.76
N TRP A 2 4.96 -4.58 -4.50
CA TRP A 2 4.88 -5.58 -5.59
C TRP A 2 4.42 -6.98 -5.17
N SER A 3 4.76 -7.42 -3.96
CA SER A 3 4.25 -8.68 -3.39
C SER A 3 2.72 -8.66 -3.22
N GLN A 4 2.17 -7.59 -2.63
CA GLN A 4 0.73 -7.41 -2.46
C GLN A 4 0.01 -7.32 -3.82
N PHE A 5 0.61 -6.63 -4.79
CA PHE A 5 0.11 -6.58 -6.16
C PHE A 5 0.01 -7.97 -6.82
N LEU A 6 1.04 -8.80 -6.69
CA LEU A 6 1.05 -10.15 -7.26
C LEU A 6 0.00 -11.05 -6.59
N LEU A 7 -0.12 -10.96 -5.27
CA LEU A 7 -1.10 -11.73 -4.52
C LEU A 7 -2.53 -11.30 -4.85
N GLU A 8 -2.79 -10.00 -5.00
CA GLU A 8 -4.10 -9.48 -5.42
C GLU A 8 -4.48 -9.98 -6.82
N ASN A 9 -3.56 -9.95 -7.78
CA ASN A 9 -3.81 -10.51 -9.11
C ASN A 9 -3.98 -12.05 -9.08
N ALA A 10 -3.28 -12.74 -8.19
CA ALA A 10 -3.47 -14.17 -7.98
C ALA A 10 -4.87 -14.47 -7.41
N HIS A 11 -5.35 -13.68 -6.45
CA HIS A 11 -6.72 -13.76 -5.94
C HIS A 11 -7.75 -13.64 -7.05
N PHE A 12 -7.65 -12.58 -7.87
CA PHE A 12 -8.49 -12.38 -9.04
C PHE A 12 -8.48 -13.59 -9.99
N ALA A 13 -7.29 -14.09 -10.35
CA ALA A 13 -7.14 -15.22 -11.27
C ALA A 13 -7.69 -16.53 -10.72
N ILE A 14 -7.43 -16.84 -9.45
CA ILE A 14 -7.86 -18.10 -8.79
C ILE A 14 -9.38 -18.14 -8.67
N HIS A 15 -10.00 -17.03 -8.23
CA HIS A 15 -11.45 -16.97 -8.10
C HIS A 15 -12.15 -17.02 -9.47
N LEU A 16 -11.59 -16.37 -10.49
CA LEU A 16 -12.15 -16.43 -11.85
C LEU A 16 -11.99 -17.82 -12.49
N PHE A 17 -10.86 -18.48 -12.25
CA PHE A 17 -10.66 -19.87 -12.67
C PHE A 17 -11.64 -20.82 -11.96
N THR A 18 -11.84 -20.64 -10.65
CA THR A 18 -12.82 -21.43 -9.87
C THR A 18 -14.24 -21.21 -10.42
N ALA A 19 -14.60 -19.95 -10.74
CA ALA A 19 -15.88 -19.63 -11.35
C ALA A 19 -16.06 -20.30 -12.72
N LEU A 20 -15.02 -20.33 -13.56
CA LEU A 20 -15.05 -21.00 -14.86
C LEU A 20 -15.24 -22.51 -14.71
N VAL A 21 -14.55 -23.14 -13.77
CA VAL A 21 -14.68 -24.57 -13.54
C VAL A 21 -16.08 -24.93 -13.04
N LEU A 22 -16.64 -24.15 -12.12
CA LEU A 22 -18.02 -24.33 -11.66
C LEU A 22 -19.04 -24.06 -12.78
N PHE A 23 -18.75 -23.09 -13.66
CA PHE A 23 -19.52 -22.84 -14.88
C PHE A 23 -19.46 -24.02 -15.85
N ALA A 24 -18.30 -24.69 -15.96
CA ALA A 24 -18.15 -25.90 -16.75
C ALA A 24 -19.03 -27.05 -16.23
N VAL A 25 -19.11 -27.22 -14.90
CA VAL A 25 -20.02 -28.18 -14.26
C VAL A 25 -21.48 -27.83 -14.59
N PHE A 26 -21.84 -26.55 -14.44
CA PHE A 26 -23.17 -26.05 -14.82
C PHE A 26 -23.50 -26.38 -16.27
N TRP A 27 -22.58 -26.12 -17.19
CA TRP A 27 -22.77 -26.30 -18.61
C TRP A 27 -22.97 -27.77 -18.98
N LEU A 28 -22.23 -28.67 -18.34
CA LEU A 28 -22.40 -30.13 -18.51
C LEU A 28 -23.80 -30.59 -18.11
N TYR A 29 -24.32 -30.10 -16.97
CA TYR A 29 -25.69 -30.42 -16.57
C TYR A 29 -26.74 -29.75 -17.47
N TYR A 30 -26.46 -28.54 -17.95
CA TYR A 30 -27.31 -27.82 -18.89
C TYR A 30 -27.45 -28.58 -20.21
N ASP A 31 -26.33 -29.04 -20.79
CA ASP A 31 -26.34 -29.84 -22.01
C ASP A 31 -27.17 -31.13 -21.83
N ALA A 32 -26.94 -31.88 -20.75
CA ALA A 32 -27.73 -33.07 -20.44
C ALA A 32 -29.24 -32.77 -20.28
N TRP A 33 -29.59 -31.62 -19.70
CA TRP A 33 -30.98 -31.19 -19.55
C TRP A 33 -31.64 -30.83 -20.87
N THR A 34 -30.92 -30.26 -21.84
CA THR A 34 -31.50 -29.95 -23.15
C THR A 34 -32.04 -31.18 -23.87
N GLN A 35 -31.46 -32.36 -23.60
CA GLN A 35 -31.85 -33.64 -24.20
C GLN A 35 -33.01 -34.32 -23.45
N HIS A 36 -33.02 -34.29 -22.11
CA HIS A 36 -33.99 -35.04 -21.30
C HIS A 36 -35.11 -34.19 -20.67
N LYS A 37 -34.95 -32.86 -20.59
CA LYS A 37 -35.88 -31.87 -20.02
C LYS A 37 -36.43 -32.21 -18.62
N GLY A 38 -35.67 -32.95 -17.81
CA GLY A 38 -36.09 -33.31 -16.46
C GLY A 38 -36.02 -32.12 -15.48
N ILE A 39 -36.98 -32.04 -14.56
CA ILE A 39 -37.04 -30.96 -13.55
C ILE A 39 -35.83 -31.06 -12.59
N LYS A 40 -35.31 -32.27 -12.37
CA LYS A 40 -34.21 -32.54 -11.43
C LYS A 40 -32.89 -31.94 -11.90
N GLU A 41 -32.58 -32.08 -13.18
CA GLU A 41 -31.37 -31.54 -13.80
C GLU A 41 -31.43 -30.00 -13.83
N GLY A 42 -32.61 -29.43 -14.08
CA GLY A 42 -32.88 -27.98 -14.00
C GLY A 42 -32.49 -27.33 -12.66
N VAL A 43 -32.74 -28.02 -11.54
CA VAL A 43 -32.40 -27.51 -10.20
C VAL A 43 -30.90 -27.58 -9.92
N ARG A 44 -30.20 -28.63 -10.40
CA ARG A 44 -28.72 -28.74 -10.26
C ARG A 44 -27.99 -27.64 -11.02
N ILE A 45 -28.49 -27.30 -12.21
CA ILE A 45 -28.00 -26.21 -13.06
C ILE A 45 -28.02 -24.89 -12.27
N ALA A 46 -29.15 -24.54 -11.65
CA ALA A 46 -29.27 -23.31 -10.88
C ALA A 46 -28.26 -23.22 -9.72
N GLY A 47 -28.00 -24.33 -9.02
CA GLY A 47 -27.01 -24.39 -7.94
C GLY A 47 -25.58 -24.07 -8.38
N PHE A 48 -25.10 -24.71 -9.45
CA PHE A 48 -23.74 -24.48 -9.96
C PHE A 48 -23.58 -23.09 -10.59
N LEU A 49 -24.62 -22.57 -11.25
CA LEU A 49 -24.60 -21.21 -11.80
C LEU A 49 -24.46 -20.15 -10.70
N LEU A 50 -25.23 -20.28 -9.61
CA LEU A 50 -25.16 -19.36 -8.48
C LEU A 50 -23.81 -19.42 -7.75
N LEU A 51 -23.24 -20.63 -7.58
CA LEU A 51 -21.88 -20.75 -7.04
C LEU A 51 -20.85 -20.12 -7.98
N SER A 52 -20.93 -20.37 -9.29
CA SER A 52 -20.04 -19.73 -10.27
C SER A 52 -20.12 -18.20 -10.18
N PHE A 53 -21.33 -17.64 -10.19
CA PHE A 53 -21.54 -16.20 -10.05
C PHE A 53 -21.01 -15.62 -8.74
N SER A 54 -21.15 -16.36 -7.63
CA SER A 54 -20.56 -16.00 -6.34
C SER A 54 -19.04 -15.84 -6.42
N TYR A 55 -18.35 -16.75 -7.11
CA TYR A 55 -16.90 -16.68 -7.32
C TYR A 55 -16.50 -15.56 -8.29
N VAL A 56 -17.33 -15.23 -9.29
CA VAL A 56 -17.12 -14.07 -10.16
C VAL A 56 -17.19 -12.76 -9.36
N ILE A 57 -18.20 -12.61 -8.51
CA ILE A 57 -18.35 -11.43 -7.63
C ILE A 57 -17.14 -11.31 -6.72
N GLN A 58 -16.73 -12.41 -6.08
CA GLN A 58 -15.58 -12.43 -5.19
C GLN A 58 -14.25 -12.17 -5.92
N ALA A 59 -14.09 -12.60 -7.18
CA ALA A 59 -12.89 -12.29 -7.95
C ALA A 59 -12.66 -10.77 -8.08
N THR A 60 -13.75 -9.99 -8.21
CA THR A 60 -13.67 -8.54 -8.39
C THR A 60 -13.47 -7.76 -7.08
N SER A 61 -13.50 -8.43 -5.92
CA SER A 61 -13.28 -7.76 -4.64
C SER A 61 -11.80 -7.53 -4.40
N VAL A 62 -11.40 -6.26 -4.28
CA VAL A 62 -10.04 -5.90 -3.89
C VAL A 62 -9.89 -5.98 -2.37
N GLU A 63 -8.76 -6.52 -1.92
CA GLU A 63 -8.47 -6.72 -0.50
C GLU A 63 -8.45 -5.38 0.28
N GLY A 64 -9.05 -5.36 1.48
CA GLY A 64 -9.32 -4.13 2.23
C GLY A 64 -8.06 -3.34 2.63
N SER A 65 -6.89 -3.98 2.69
CA SER A 65 -5.62 -3.28 2.90
C SER A 65 -5.21 -2.36 1.73
N ILE A 66 -5.72 -2.63 0.53
CA ILE A 66 -5.46 -1.87 -0.70
C ILE A 66 -6.61 -0.90 -0.98
N LEU A 67 -7.86 -1.29 -0.74
CA LEU A 67 -9.01 -0.44 -1.02
C LEU A 67 -10.00 -0.48 0.14
N ASP A 68 -10.16 0.66 0.83
CA ASP A 68 -11.06 0.76 1.99
C ASP A 68 -12.54 0.63 1.61
N ALA A 69 -12.93 1.07 0.40
CA ALA A 69 -14.30 1.01 -0.09
C ALA A 69 -14.35 0.61 -1.58
N SER A 70 -14.95 -0.55 -1.86
CA SER A 70 -15.23 -1.04 -3.22
C SER A 70 -16.29 -0.18 -3.94
N LEU A 71 -16.36 -0.26 -5.28
CA LEU A 71 -17.34 0.40 -6.16
C LEU A 71 -18.77 0.22 -5.65
N LEU A 72 -19.09 -1.03 -5.29
CA LEU A 72 -20.41 -1.46 -4.83
C LEU A 72 -20.62 -1.28 -3.32
N GLY A 73 -19.58 -0.87 -2.58
CA GLY A 73 -19.51 -0.92 -1.13
C GLY A 73 -19.21 -2.32 -0.60
N ALA A 74 -18.33 -2.43 0.41
CA ALA A 74 -17.87 -3.72 0.93
C ALA A 74 -19.03 -4.56 1.48
N THR A 75 -20.00 -3.92 2.12
CA THR A 75 -21.22 -4.56 2.65
C THR A 75 -22.09 -5.15 1.56
N THR A 76 -22.36 -4.40 0.48
CA THR A 76 -23.18 -4.87 -0.65
C THR A 76 -22.52 -6.04 -1.34
N ASN A 77 -21.20 -5.96 -1.55
CA ASN A 77 -20.44 -7.03 -2.18
C ASN A 77 -20.50 -8.32 -1.34
N GLY A 78 -20.27 -8.20 -0.03
CA GLY A 78 -20.40 -9.30 0.91
C GLY A 78 -21.81 -9.91 0.95
N MET A 79 -22.85 -9.07 0.87
CA MET A 79 -24.25 -9.54 0.80
C MET A 79 -24.54 -10.29 -0.50
N LEU A 80 -24.07 -9.79 -1.66
CA LEU A 80 -24.25 -10.47 -2.95
C LEU A 80 -23.57 -11.83 -2.96
N VAL A 81 -22.33 -11.93 -2.45
CA VAL A 81 -21.62 -13.20 -2.29
C VAL A 81 -22.41 -14.14 -1.36
N ALA A 82 -22.90 -13.65 -0.23
CA ALA A 82 -23.65 -14.46 0.74
C ALA A 82 -24.96 -15.00 0.14
N ILE A 83 -25.76 -14.14 -0.48
CA ILE A 83 -27.04 -14.51 -1.07
C ILE A 83 -26.82 -15.57 -2.16
N THR A 84 -25.88 -15.34 -3.07
CA THR A 84 -25.61 -16.26 -4.19
C THR A 84 -25.02 -17.58 -3.70
N ARG A 85 -24.03 -17.55 -2.78
CA ARG A 85 -23.36 -18.74 -2.25
C ARG A 85 -24.27 -19.61 -1.40
N ILE A 86 -24.99 -19.01 -0.44
CA ILE A 86 -25.90 -19.74 0.45
C ILE A 86 -27.06 -20.32 -0.35
N THR A 87 -27.67 -19.53 -1.26
CA THR A 87 -28.76 -20.02 -2.10
C THR A 87 -28.30 -21.18 -2.98
N GLY A 88 -27.11 -21.09 -3.59
CA GLY A 88 -26.51 -22.18 -4.36
C GLY A 88 -26.37 -23.46 -3.54
N TYR A 89 -25.81 -23.38 -2.32
CA TYR A 89 -25.70 -24.55 -1.44
C TYR A 89 -27.05 -25.10 -0.98
N VAL A 90 -28.01 -24.25 -0.62
CA VAL A 90 -29.36 -24.70 -0.21
C VAL A 90 -30.05 -25.45 -1.33
N ILE A 91 -29.90 -25.00 -2.58
CA ILE A 91 -30.39 -25.72 -3.76
C ILE A 91 -29.74 -27.11 -3.87
N PHE A 92 -28.42 -27.23 -3.63
CA PHE A 92 -27.75 -28.54 -3.61
C PHE A 92 -28.25 -29.46 -2.51
N LEU A 93 -28.45 -28.94 -1.30
CA LEU A 93 -28.97 -29.73 -0.18
C LEU A 93 -30.38 -30.24 -0.48
N PHE A 94 -31.24 -29.38 -1.03
CA PHE A 94 -32.60 -29.76 -1.41
C PHE A 94 -32.60 -30.85 -2.49
N ILE A 95 -31.85 -30.68 -3.58
CA ILE A 95 -31.85 -31.64 -4.69
C ILE A 95 -31.25 -33.00 -4.29
N LEU A 96 -30.16 -33.00 -3.50
CA LEU A 96 -29.53 -34.24 -3.03
C LEU A 96 -30.36 -34.98 -1.98
N ALA A 97 -31.25 -34.28 -1.27
CA ALA A 97 -32.17 -34.90 -0.31
C ALA A 97 -33.40 -35.52 -1.00
N VAL A 98 -33.89 -34.91 -2.07
CA VAL A 98 -35.11 -35.34 -2.78
C VAL A 98 -34.82 -36.47 -3.78
N ASP A 99 -33.60 -36.55 -4.33
CA ASP A 99 -33.27 -37.53 -5.35
C ASP A 99 -32.93 -38.91 -4.73
N PRO A 100 -33.72 -39.96 -5.01
CA PRO A 100 -33.51 -41.27 -4.40
C PRO A 100 -32.20 -41.91 -4.89
N LEU A 101 -31.53 -42.64 -3.99
CA LEU A 101 -30.33 -43.42 -4.31
C LEU A 101 -30.68 -44.57 -5.26
N GLU A 102 -29.77 -44.93 -6.17
CA GLU A 102 -29.97 -46.08 -7.05
C GLU A 102 -30.18 -47.36 -6.23
N PRO A 103 -31.19 -48.19 -6.55
CA PRO A 103 -31.47 -49.40 -5.82
C PRO A 103 -30.38 -50.44 -6.08
N ARG A 104 -29.83 -51.04 -5.02
CA ARG A 104 -28.89 -52.15 -5.14
C ARG A 104 -29.57 -53.36 -5.82
N PRO A 105 -28.89 -54.06 -6.75
CA PRO A 105 -29.38 -55.34 -7.25
C PRO A 105 -29.41 -56.33 -6.08
N ASP A 106 -30.59 -56.88 -5.81
CA ASP A 106 -30.91 -57.80 -4.71
C ASP A 106 -30.62 -57.31 -3.29
N HIS A 107 -31.61 -56.68 -2.66
CA HIS A 107 -32.09 -57.02 -1.31
C HIS A 107 -33.41 -56.30 -1.00
N LYS A 108 -34.34 -57.01 -0.33
CA LYS A 108 -35.67 -56.50 0.06
C LYS A 108 -35.57 -55.13 0.74
N LYS A 109 -36.42 -54.20 0.30
CA LYS A 109 -36.60 -52.84 0.84
C LYS A 109 -36.72 -52.87 2.36
N LYS A 110 -35.65 -52.48 3.07
CA LYS A 110 -35.78 -51.87 4.39
C LYS A 110 -35.94 -50.38 4.14
N ALA A 111 -37.12 -49.85 4.44
CA ALA A 111 -37.37 -48.42 4.40
C ALA A 111 -36.41 -47.74 5.39
N LEU A 112 -35.34 -47.16 4.86
CA LEU A 112 -34.50 -46.24 5.61
C LEU A 112 -35.23 -44.91 5.60
N THR A 113 -35.69 -44.46 6.76
CA THR A 113 -36.24 -43.12 6.95
C THR A 113 -35.25 -42.09 6.43
N PRO A 114 -35.68 -41.05 5.70
CA PRO A 114 -34.81 -39.94 5.38
C PRO A 114 -34.46 -39.27 6.71
N ALA A 115 -33.26 -39.53 7.23
CA ALA A 115 -32.72 -38.76 8.33
C ALA A 115 -32.48 -37.34 7.79
N LEU A 116 -33.50 -36.49 7.94
CA LEU A 116 -33.40 -35.06 7.76
C LEU A 116 -32.43 -34.59 8.84
N PHE A 117 -31.16 -34.40 8.48
CA PHE A 117 -30.18 -33.80 9.36
C PHE A 117 -30.57 -32.33 9.51
N MET A 118 -31.40 -32.02 10.50
CA MET A 118 -31.63 -30.65 10.91
C MET A 118 -30.35 -30.16 11.59
N LEU A 119 -29.79 -29.08 11.05
CA LEU A 119 -28.72 -28.33 11.70
C LEU A 119 -29.14 -28.05 13.16
N PRO A 120 -28.29 -28.32 14.16
CA PRO A 120 -28.52 -27.73 15.47
C PRO A 120 -28.50 -26.22 15.25
N ALA A 121 -29.63 -25.56 15.53
CA ALA A 121 -29.75 -24.11 15.49
C ALA A 121 -28.91 -23.53 16.63
N ALA A 122 -27.59 -23.56 16.48
CA ALA A 122 -26.70 -22.74 17.27
C ALA A 122 -27.09 -21.30 16.93
N SER A 123 -27.56 -20.57 17.93
CA SER A 123 -27.90 -19.16 17.88
C SER A 123 -26.65 -18.30 17.72
N LEU A 124 -25.80 -18.59 16.72
CA LEU A 124 -24.93 -17.58 16.17
C LEU A 124 -25.85 -16.61 15.43
N SER A 125 -25.61 -15.32 15.60
CA SER A 125 -26.23 -14.27 14.81
C SER A 125 -25.84 -14.43 13.34
N ILE A 126 -26.54 -15.34 12.63
CA ILE A 126 -26.37 -15.68 11.22
C ILE A 126 -26.46 -14.43 10.33
N ALA A 127 -27.25 -13.44 10.76
CA ALA A 127 -27.38 -12.15 10.08
C ALA A 127 -26.11 -11.29 10.15
N ALA A 128 -25.27 -11.44 11.19
CA ALA A 128 -24.07 -10.64 11.37
C ALA A 128 -22.85 -11.19 10.61
N TYR A 129 -22.74 -12.53 10.48
CA TYR A 129 -21.60 -13.19 9.84
C TYR A 129 -22.03 -14.37 8.96
N PRO A 130 -22.62 -14.10 7.77
CA PRO A 130 -23.10 -15.16 6.86
C PRO A 130 -21.97 -16.09 6.37
N GLN A 131 -20.72 -15.62 6.43
CA GLN A 131 -19.51 -16.33 6.00
C GLN A 131 -19.30 -17.67 6.73
N VAL A 132 -19.73 -17.74 8.01
CA VAL A 132 -19.58 -18.94 8.84
C VAL A 132 -20.38 -20.13 8.29
N LEU A 133 -21.43 -19.88 7.51
CA LEU A 133 -22.23 -20.94 6.89
C LEU A 133 -21.53 -21.61 5.71
N TYR A 134 -20.62 -20.93 5.00
CA TYR A 134 -20.02 -21.47 3.78
C TYR A 134 -19.30 -22.81 3.98
N PRO A 135 -18.39 -22.97 4.96
CA PRO A 135 -17.72 -24.25 5.17
C PRO A 135 -18.70 -25.35 5.59
N VAL A 136 -19.65 -25.04 6.47
CA VAL A 136 -20.64 -26.02 6.94
C VAL A 136 -21.48 -26.53 5.78
N LEU A 137 -22.01 -25.63 4.95
CA LEU A 137 -22.82 -25.98 3.79
C LEU A 137 -22.00 -26.77 2.75
N ALA A 138 -20.77 -26.35 2.44
CA ALA A 138 -19.88 -27.07 1.54
C ALA A 138 -19.56 -28.49 2.03
N SER A 139 -19.28 -28.66 3.33
CA SER A 139 -19.04 -29.97 3.95
C SER A 139 -20.26 -30.89 3.86
N ILE A 140 -21.47 -30.38 4.11
CA ILE A 140 -22.70 -31.17 4.00
C ILE A 140 -22.94 -31.56 2.54
N THR A 141 -22.76 -30.64 1.58
CA THR A 141 -22.86 -30.94 0.15
C THR A 141 -21.86 -32.03 -0.25
N GLY A 142 -20.60 -31.93 0.18
CA GLY A 142 -19.58 -32.96 -0.04
C GLY A 142 -19.96 -34.32 0.56
N PHE A 143 -20.49 -34.34 1.78
CA PHE A 143 -20.97 -35.57 2.43
C PHE A 143 -22.14 -36.22 1.67
N LEU A 144 -23.11 -35.44 1.20
CA LEU A 144 -24.24 -35.96 0.43
C LEU A 144 -23.79 -36.54 -0.91
N TYR A 145 -22.84 -35.90 -1.60
CA TYR A 145 -22.23 -36.47 -2.81
C TYR A 145 -21.43 -37.75 -2.51
N LEU A 146 -20.70 -37.80 -1.39
CA LEU A 146 -19.98 -39.01 -0.97
C LEU A 146 -20.94 -40.16 -0.64
N ARG A 147 -22.05 -39.88 0.06
CA ARG A 147 -23.11 -40.85 0.35
C ARG A 147 -23.70 -41.39 -0.93
N ARG A 148 -23.95 -40.52 -1.91
CA ARG A 148 -24.47 -40.92 -3.22
C ARG A 148 -23.48 -41.82 -3.98
N ALA A 149 -22.20 -41.47 -3.97
CA ALA A 149 -21.17 -42.26 -4.63
C ALA A 149 -20.94 -43.64 -4.00
N THR A 150 -21.04 -43.75 -2.66
CA THR A 150 -20.75 -45.00 -1.94
C THR A 150 -21.99 -45.87 -1.73
N VAL A 151 -23.09 -45.29 -1.27
CA VAL A 151 -24.33 -46.03 -0.96
C VAL A 151 -25.18 -46.22 -2.21
N GLY A 152 -25.25 -45.19 -3.06
CA GLY A 152 -25.97 -45.21 -4.32
C GLY A 152 -25.16 -45.73 -5.51
N LEU A 153 -23.93 -46.24 -5.28
CA LEU A 153 -23.07 -46.86 -6.31
C LEU A 153 -22.68 -45.93 -7.49
N GLU A 154 -22.89 -44.62 -7.37
CA GLU A 154 -22.50 -43.62 -8.37
C GLU A 154 -21.02 -43.21 -8.20
N ASP A 155 -20.09 -44.15 -8.38
CA ASP A 155 -18.65 -43.99 -8.09
C ASP A 155 -18.00 -42.79 -8.76
N HIS A 156 -18.55 -42.36 -9.89
CA HIS A 156 -18.07 -41.24 -10.66
C HIS A 156 -18.23 -39.88 -9.95
N LEU A 157 -19.04 -39.78 -8.88
CA LEU A 157 -19.22 -38.56 -8.10
C LEU A 157 -18.20 -38.40 -6.95
N LYS A 158 -17.33 -39.38 -6.71
CA LYS A 158 -16.29 -39.30 -5.66
C LYS A 158 -15.37 -38.08 -5.80
N PRO A 159 -14.84 -37.73 -6.99
CA PRO A 159 -14.00 -36.54 -7.15
C PRO A 159 -14.75 -35.24 -6.85
N LEU A 160 -16.03 -35.18 -7.21
CA LEU A 160 -16.90 -34.04 -6.93
C LEU A 160 -17.11 -33.86 -5.42
N ALA A 161 -17.35 -34.96 -4.69
CA ALA A 161 -17.46 -34.95 -3.23
C ALA A 161 -16.18 -34.45 -2.56
N LEU A 162 -15.02 -34.95 -2.98
CA LEU A 162 -13.71 -34.53 -2.46
C LEU A 162 -13.45 -33.05 -2.71
N SER A 163 -13.83 -32.54 -3.88
CA SER A 163 -13.67 -31.14 -4.25
C SER A 163 -14.50 -30.22 -3.35
N PHE A 164 -15.73 -30.61 -2.98
CA PHE A 164 -16.53 -29.87 -2.00
C PHE A 164 -15.95 -29.91 -0.57
N PHE A 165 -15.31 -31.00 -0.16
CA PHE A 165 -14.58 -31.02 1.13
C PHE A 165 -13.36 -30.10 1.11
N LEU A 166 -12.58 -30.08 0.03
CA LEU A 166 -11.47 -29.14 -0.13
C LEU A 166 -11.97 -27.69 -0.17
N LEU A 167 -13.08 -27.43 -0.86
CA LEU A 167 -13.75 -26.14 -0.86
C LEU A 167 -14.14 -25.72 0.56
N SER A 168 -14.70 -26.64 1.35
CA SER A 168 -15.02 -26.39 2.76
C SER A 168 -13.80 -26.03 3.59
N ILE A 169 -12.64 -26.66 3.35
CA ILE A 169 -11.40 -26.33 4.06
C ILE A 169 -10.96 -24.91 3.68
N SER A 170 -10.98 -24.58 2.39
CA SER A 170 -10.67 -23.22 1.91
C SER A 170 -11.58 -22.17 2.58
N GLU A 171 -12.89 -22.40 2.58
CA GLU A 171 -13.87 -21.48 3.20
C GLU A 171 -13.68 -21.37 4.72
N PHE A 172 -13.31 -22.47 5.39
CA PHE A 172 -13.00 -22.46 6.82
C PHE A 172 -11.76 -21.64 7.13
N VAL A 173 -10.68 -21.80 6.35
CA VAL A 173 -9.47 -20.97 6.47
C VAL A 173 -9.79 -19.49 6.17
N GLY A 174 -10.73 -19.22 5.26
CA GLY A 174 -11.24 -17.87 4.95
C GLY A 174 -11.93 -17.16 6.12
N LEU A 175 -12.42 -17.89 7.13
CA LEU A 175 -12.94 -17.30 8.38
C LEU A 175 -11.85 -16.59 9.19
N SER A 176 -10.57 -16.80 8.88
CA SER A 176 -9.46 -16.03 9.44
C SER A 176 -9.64 -14.52 9.26
N SER A 177 -10.36 -14.08 8.22
CA SER A 177 -10.68 -12.68 7.99
C SER A 177 -11.45 -12.02 9.15
N LEU A 178 -12.22 -12.78 9.93
CA LEU A 178 -12.93 -12.30 11.12
C LEU A 178 -11.98 -11.88 12.25
N PHE A 179 -10.76 -12.41 12.27
CA PHE A 179 -9.76 -12.14 13.31
C PHE A 179 -8.83 -10.97 12.97
N ARG A 180 -9.04 -10.29 11.83
CA ARG A 180 -8.19 -9.17 11.37
C ARG A 180 -8.23 -7.93 12.27
N GLN A 181 -9.23 -7.82 13.14
CA GLN A 181 -9.37 -6.72 14.12
C GLN A 181 -8.98 -7.15 15.55
N THR A 182 -8.29 -8.28 15.71
CA THR A 182 -7.87 -8.77 17.03
C THR A 182 -6.66 -7.99 17.56
N ASP A 183 -6.68 -7.65 18.85
CA ASP A 183 -5.59 -6.94 19.55
C ASP A 183 -4.34 -7.82 19.79
N ASN A 184 -4.46 -9.14 19.63
CA ASN A 184 -3.34 -10.07 19.77
C ASN A 184 -2.47 -10.10 18.49
N ILE A 185 -1.23 -9.65 18.62
CA ILE A 185 -0.23 -9.53 17.54
C ILE A 185 -0.03 -10.86 16.80
N ALA A 186 0.08 -11.99 17.52
CA ALA A 186 0.35 -13.28 16.90
C ALA A 186 -0.83 -13.72 16.01
N ILE A 187 -2.07 -13.60 16.51
CA ILE A 187 -3.28 -13.94 15.74
C ILE A 187 -3.42 -13.01 14.54
N TYR A 188 -3.15 -11.72 14.74
CA TYR A 188 -3.18 -10.72 13.68
C TYR A 188 -2.18 -11.05 12.55
N GLU A 189 -0.93 -11.37 12.86
CA GLU A 189 0.09 -11.70 11.85
C GLU A 189 -0.31 -12.89 10.98
N PHE A 190 -0.93 -13.93 11.56
CA PHE A 190 -1.43 -15.08 10.80
C PHE A 190 -2.68 -14.75 9.97
N ALA A 191 -3.59 -13.93 10.50
CA ALA A 191 -4.88 -13.59 9.90
C ALA A 191 -4.85 -12.34 8.99
N ALA A 192 -3.73 -11.62 8.95
CA ALA A 192 -3.57 -10.39 8.18
C ALA A 192 -3.89 -10.60 6.69
N SER A 193 -4.34 -9.53 6.03
CA SER A 193 -4.43 -9.51 4.57
C SER A 193 -3.08 -9.85 3.95
N PHE A 194 -3.05 -10.79 3.00
CA PHE A 194 -1.83 -11.36 2.42
C PHE A 194 -0.92 -12.14 3.40
N GLY A 195 -1.42 -12.50 4.58
CA GLY A 195 -0.73 -13.34 5.55
C GLY A 195 -0.76 -14.84 5.20
N PRO A 196 -0.15 -15.70 6.03
CA PRO A 196 -0.05 -17.14 5.78
C PRO A 196 -1.40 -17.84 5.61
N LEU A 197 -2.42 -17.52 6.43
CA LEU A 197 -3.75 -18.14 6.32
C LEU A 197 -4.47 -17.73 5.04
N TRP A 198 -4.29 -16.47 4.61
CA TRP A 198 -4.83 -15.99 3.34
C TRP A 198 -4.22 -16.75 2.16
N ILE A 199 -2.89 -16.94 2.16
CA ILE A 199 -2.21 -17.71 1.11
C ILE A 199 -2.69 -19.17 1.13
N LEU A 200 -2.80 -19.77 2.32
CA LEU A 200 -3.30 -21.14 2.49
C LEU A 200 -4.71 -21.31 1.92
N GLN A 201 -5.62 -20.36 2.19
CA GLN A 201 -6.97 -20.35 1.61
C GLN A 201 -6.90 -20.40 0.08
N GLN A 202 -6.11 -19.53 -0.55
CA GLN A 202 -5.98 -19.47 -2.01
C GLN A 202 -5.40 -20.76 -2.60
N VAL A 203 -4.39 -21.35 -1.94
CA VAL A 203 -3.79 -22.63 -2.37
C VAL A 203 -4.81 -23.76 -2.29
N VAL A 204 -5.55 -23.89 -1.18
CA VAL A 204 -6.57 -24.94 -1.02
C VAL A 204 -7.70 -24.75 -2.04
N LEU A 205 -8.09 -23.50 -2.31
CA LEU A 205 -9.10 -23.17 -3.33
C LEU A 205 -8.67 -23.64 -4.73
N VAL A 206 -7.41 -23.41 -5.10
CA VAL A 206 -6.85 -23.90 -6.36
C VAL A 206 -6.96 -25.42 -6.45
N VAL A 207 -6.58 -26.14 -5.39
CA VAL A 207 -6.68 -27.61 -5.36
C VAL A 207 -8.14 -28.07 -5.50
N ALA A 208 -9.08 -27.39 -4.84
CA ALA A 208 -10.51 -27.67 -4.98
C ALA A 208 -11.00 -27.43 -6.42
N ALA A 209 -10.61 -26.31 -7.04
CA ALA A 209 -10.94 -25.98 -8.42
C ALA A 209 -10.36 -27.01 -9.42
N PHE A 210 -9.12 -27.46 -9.22
CA PHE A 210 -8.55 -28.54 -10.02
C PHE A 210 -9.34 -29.85 -9.88
N GLY A 211 -9.81 -30.19 -8.69
CA GLY A 211 -10.65 -31.37 -8.47
C GLY A 211 -11.97 -31.32 -9.26
N PHE A 212 -12.67 -30.18 -9.22
CA PHE A 212 -13.87 -29.96 -10.04
C PHE A 212 -13.54 -30.03 -11.53
N GLY A 213 -12.45 -29.38 -11.95
CA GLY A 213 -12.04 -29.33 -13.36
C GLY A 213 -11.73 -30.72 -13.90
N TRP A 214 -10.91 -31.49 -13.18
CA TRP A 214 -10.55 -32.86 -13.54
C TRP A 214 -11.80 -33.74 -13.74
N TRP A 215 -12.78 -33.60 -12.85
CA TRP A 215 -14.04 -34.31 -12.96
C TRP A 215 -14.82 -33.92 -14.23
N VAL A 216 -15.03 -32.62 -14.45
CA VAL A 216 -15.79 -32.11 -15.61
C VAL A 216 -15.12 -32.50 -16.94
N PHE A 217 -13.80 -32.32 -17.06
CA PHE A 217 -13.06 -32.62 -18.27
C PHE A 217 -13.21 -34.08 -18.72
N GLY A 218 -13.35 -35.03 -17.79
CA GLY A 218 -13.58 -36.44 -18.12
C GLY A 218 -14.88 -36.72 -18.87
N TYR A 219 -15.87 -35.84 -18.76
CA TYR A 219 -17.16 -35.94 -19.47
C TYR A 219 -17.21 -35.08 -20.71
N LEU A 220 -16.61 -33.88 -20.67
CA LEU A 220 -16.58 -32.96 -21.79
C LEU A 220 -15.91 -33.57 -23.03
N LEU A 221 -14.90 -34.43 -22.84
CA LEU A 221 -14.22 -35.15 -23.94
C LEU A 221 -15.15 -36.05 -24.77
N LYS A 222 -16.38 -36.30 -24.33
CA LYS A 222 -17.33 -37.18 -25.03
C LYS A 222 -18.22 -36.43 -26.02
N GLN A 223 -18.27 -35.10 -25.96
CA GLN A 223 -19.10 -34.26 -26.82
C GLN A 223 -18.25 -33.17 -27.49
N PHE A 224 -18.07 -33.28 -28.80
CA PHE A 224 -17.17 -32.42 -29.56
C PHE A 224 -17.53 -30.92 -29.47
N GLU A 225 -18.82 -30.57 -29.59
CA GLU A 225 -19.30 -29.18 -29.49
C GLU A 225 -18.96 -28.56 -28.12
N VAL A 226 -19.25 -29.28 -27.04
CA VAL A 226 -19.04 -28.81 -25.67
C VAL A 226 -17.55 -28.73 -25.33
N GLN A 227 -16.76 -29.71 -25.80
CA GLN A 227 -15.31 -29.66 -25.67
C GLN A 227 -14.73 -28.39 -26.31
N LEU A 228 -15.15 -28.08 -27.54
CA LEU A 228 -14.66 -26.93 -28.27
C LEU A 228 -15.06 -25.60 -27.60
N PHE A 229 -16.31 -25.50 -27.14
CA PHE A 229 -16.79 -24.36 -26.36
C PHE A 229 -15.91 -24.11 -25.13
N MET A 230 -15.66 -25.16 -24.34
CA MET A 230 -14.89 -25.06 -23.10
C MET A 230 -13.41 -24.73 -23.35
N ILE A 231 -12.81 -25.24 -24.42
CA ILE A 231 -11.46 -24.86 -24.84
C ILE A 231 -11.41 -23.38 -25.20
N LEU A 232 -12.37 -22.89 -25.99
CA LEU A 232 -12.43 -21.48 -26.38
C LEU A 232 -12.62 -20.56 -25.17
N THR A 233 -13.55 -20.87 -24.26
CA THR A 233 -13.76 -20.06 -23.05
C THR A 233 -12.54 -20.07 -22.13
N THR A 234 -11.86 -21.20 -21.99
CA THR A 234 -10.63 -21.29 -21.18
C THR A 234 -9.47 -20.52 -21.82
N ALA A 235 -9.33 -20.58 -23.14
CA ALA A 235 -8.32 -19.82 -23.87
C ALA A 235 -8.56 -18.30 -23.75
N VAL A 236 -9.82 -17.88 -23.89
CA VAL A 236 -10.24 -16.48 -23.71
C VAL A 236 -9.94 -16.01 -22.28
N LEU A 237 -10.29 -16.81 -21.26
CA LEU A 237 -9.92 -16.53 -19.86
C LEU A 237 -8.40 -16.31 -19.73
N GLY A 238 -7.58 -17.21 -20.27
CA GLY A 238 -6.12 -17.10 -20.20
C GLY A 238 -5.59 -15.81 -20.83
N ILE A 239 -6.08 -15.44 -22.00
CA ILE A 239 -5.71 -14.19 -22.69
C ILE A 239 -6.09 -12.97 -21.84
N PHE A 240 -7.32 -12.96 -21.32
CA PHE A 240 -7.79 -11.86 -20.46
C PHE A 240 -6.98 -11.76 -19.17
N LEU A 241 -6.68 -12.87 -18.50
CA LEU A 241 -5.86 -12.88 -17.29
C LEU A 241 -4.46 -12.31 -17.55
N VAL A 242 -3.77 -12.78 -18.61
CA VAL A 242 -2.44 -12.26 -18.98
C VAL A 242 -2.51 -10.76 -19.29
N THR A 243 -3.53 -10.33 -20.03
CA THR A 243 -3.74 -8.93 -20.38
C THR A 243 -3.99 -8.08 -19.13
N THR A 244 -4.85 -8.53 -18.22
CA THR A 244 -5.19 -7.83 -16.98
C THR A 244 -4.00 -7.71 -16.04
N VAL A 245 -3.24 -8.79 -15.83
CA VAL A 245 -2.02 -8.76 -14.99
C VAL A 245 -0.97 -7.83 -15.60
N THR A 246 -0.81 -7.87 -16.93
CA THR A 246 0.13 -6.99 -17.63
C THR A 246 -0.30 -5.53 -17.52
N PHE A 247 -1.57 -5.22 -17.80
CA PHE A 247 -2.09 -3.86 -17.73
C PHE A 247 -2.02 -3.28 -16.33
N THR A 248 -2.46 -4.03 -15.31
CA THR A 248 -2.37 -3.57 -13.91
C THR A 248 -0.93 -3.43 -13.44
N GLY A 249 -0.01 -4.28 -13.92
CA GLY A 249 1.43 -4.17 -13.64
C GLY A 249 2.06 -2.94 -14.28
N LEU A 250 1.72 -2.65 -15.54
CA LEU A 250 2.15 -1.42 -16.23
C LEU A 250 1.57 -0.18 -15.55
N LEU A 251 0.29 -0.21 -15.17
CA LEU A 251 -0.36 0.87 -14.43
C LEU A 251 0.38 1.14 -13.11
N LEU A 252 0.65 0.10 -12.32
CA LEU A 252 1.34 0.25 -11.03
C LEU A 252 2.77 0.77 -11.23
N LYS A 253 3.48 0.29 -12.25
CA LYS A 253 4.80 0.79 -12.61
C LYS A 253 4.77 2.27 -13.01
N ASN A 254 3.82 2.67 -13.83
CA ASN A 254 3.66 4.07 -14.25
C ASN A 254 3.39 4.98 -13.04
N ILE A 255 2.47 4.56 -12.15
CA ILE A 255 2.17 5.30 -10.93
C ILE A 255 3.42 5.37 -10.02
N GLN A 256 4.18 4.28 -9.89
CA GLN A 256 5.44 4.28 -9.15
C GLN A 256 6.43 5.29 -9.75
N ASP A 257 6.68 5.23 -11.07
CA ASP A 257 7.63 6.10 -11.75
C ASP A 257 7.22 7.57 -11.68
N GLU A 258 5.92 7.86 -11.79
CA GLU A 258 5.35 9.20 -11.60
C GLU A 258 5.57 9.71 -10.18
N ASN A 259 5.27 8.89 -9.16
CA ASN A 259 5.50 9.25 -7.76
C ASN A 259 6.99 9.49 -7.47
N LEU A 260 7.91 8.69 -8.04
CA LEU A 260 9.34 8.91 -7.89
C LEU A 260 9.80 10.23 -8.52
N ARG A 261 9.31 10.57 -9.72
CA ARG A 261 9.59 11.87 -10.36
C ARG A 261 9.00 13.05 -9.58
N GLU A 262 7.80 12.87 -9.04
CA GLU A 262 7.16 13.85 -8.16
C GLU A 262 8.03 14.09 -6.91
N LEU A 263 8.48 13.02 -6.24
CA LEU A 263 9.36 13.12 -5.08
C LEU A 263 10.69 13.81 -5.39
N GLU A 264 11.29 13.54 -6.56
CA GLU A 264 12.51 14.23 -7.00
C GLU A 264 12.28 15.73 -7.21
N THR A 265 11.12 16.12 -7.74
CA THR A 265 10.74 17.53 -7.89
C THR A 265 10.50 18.17 -6.52
N ASN A 266 9.82 17.44 -5.64
CA ASN A 266 9.44 17.90 -4.32
C ASN A 266 10.64 18.13 -3.39
N VAL A 267 11.68 17.27 -3.44
CA VAL A 267 12.90 17.52 -2.65
C VAL A 267 13.66 18.76 -3.15
N LYS A 268 13.56 19.10 -4.44
CA LYS A 268 14.10 20.36 -4.98
C LYS A 268 13.32 21.58 -4.47
N VAL A 269 12.01 21.46 -4.24
CA VAL A 269 11.21 22.52 -3.59
C VAL A 269 11.65 22.73 -2.13
N LEU A 270 11.91 21.65 -1.39
CA LEU A 270 12.48 21.74 -0.05
C LEU A 270 13.86 22.43 -0.06
N ASN A 271 14.71 22.09 -1.03
CA ASN A 271 15.99 22.77 -1.20
C ASN A 271 15.84 24.26 -1.53
N PHE A 272 14.88 24.60 -2.41
CA PHE A 272 14.55 25.99 -2.72
C PHE A 272 14.09 26.76 -1.47
N ALA A 273 13.31 26.14 -0.57
CA ALA A 273 12.93 26.77 0.69
C ALA A 273 14.13 27.07 1.59
N ILE A 274 15.12 26.15 1.64
CA ILE A 274 16.39 26.38 2.35
C ILE A 274 17.19 27.52 1.71
N ASP A 275 17.29 27.53 0.38
CA ASP A 275 18.03 28.57 -0.34
C ASP A 275 17.33 29.94 -0.24
N SER A 276 15.99 29.97 -0.21
CA SER A 276 15.22 31.17 0.08
C SER A 276 15.48 31.67 1.50
N LYS A 277 15.60 30.77 2.49
CA LYS A 277 15.93 31.14 3.86
C LYS A 277 17.37 31.66 4.00
N LYS A 278 18.32 31.10 3.23
CA LYS A 278 19.69 31.64 3.11
C LYS A 278 19.67 33.07 2.60
N ALA A 279 18.95 33.34 1.51
CA ALA A 279 18.85 34.66 0.92
C ALA A 279 18.17 35.68 1.86
N GLU A 280 17.11 35.27 2.55
CA GLU A 280 16.42 36.07 3.57
C GLU A 280 17.39 36.48 4.70
N LEU A 281 18.09 35.52 5.30
CA LEU A 281 19.04 35.79 6.38
C LEU A 281 20.23 36.63 5.94
N LEU A 282 20.69 36.45 4.71
CA LEU A 282 21.77 37.27 4.14
C LEU A 282 21.34 38.73 3.97
N SER A 283 20.11 38.95 3.49
CA SER A 283 19.51 40.28 3.39
C SER A 283 19.37 40.92 4.77
N ASP A 284 18.87 40.16 5.75
CA ASP A 284 18.77 40.66 7.13
C ASP A 284 20.14 41.01 7.72
N ALA A 285 21.16 40.17 7.51
CA ALA A 285 22.51 40.45 7.97
C ALA A 285 23.05 41.74 7.34
N GLN A 286 22.81 41.97 6.05
CA GLN A 286 23.23 43.18 5.32
C GLN A 286 22.56 44.44 5.88
N VAL A 287 21.25 44.37 6.16
CA VAL A 287 20.51 45.48 6.78
C VAL A 287 21.08 45.82 8.15
N VAL A 288 21.41 44.81 8.96
CA VAL A 288 22.00 45.01 10.30
C VAL A 288 23.41 45.58 10.20
N ALA A 289 24.24 45.09 9.27
CA ALA A 289 25.60 45.58 9.09
C ALA A 289 25.68 47.03 8.57
N GLN A 290 24.61 47.51 7.90
CA GLN A 290 24.50 48.89 7.43
C GLN A 290 23.81 49.82 8.43
N ASN A 291 23.30 49.31 9.55
CA ASN A 291 22.63 50.12 10.55
C ASN A 291 23.64 51.06 11.24
N PRO A 292 23.47 52.39 11.20
CA PRO A 292 24.40 53.34 11.81
C PRO A 292 24.66 53.10 13.31
N GLN A 293 23.65 52.66 14.05
CA GLN A 293 23.80 52.35 15.49
C GLN A 293 24.68 51.13 15.72
N VAL A 294 24.62 50.14 14.81
CA VAL A 294 25.51 48.97 14.84
C VAL A 294 26.94 49.38 14.51
N VAL A 295 27.14 50.17 13.45
CA VAL A 295 28.47 50.66 13.05
C VAL A 295 29.11 51.44 14.20
N GLN A 296 28.39 52.42 14.77
CA GLN A 296 28.89 53.22 15.88
C GLN A 296 29.19 52.35 17.12
N GLY A 297 28.30 51.43 17.47
CA GLY A 297 28.49 50.54 18.61
C GLY A 297 29.72 49.63 18.47
N VAL A 298 30.04 49.20 17.24
CA VAL A 298 31.25 48.40 16.95
C VAL A 298 32.52 49.25 17.08
N VAL A 299 32.51 50.49 16.57
CA VAL A 299 33.64 51.43 16.70
C VAL A 299 33.92 51.76 18.17
N GLU A 300 32.88 52.06 18.94
CA GLU A 300 32.98 52.38 20.37
C GLU A 300 33.22 51.13 21.26
N LYS A 301 33.11 49.93 20.68
CA LYS A 301 33.14 48.63 21.38
C LYS A 301 32.14 48.58 22.54
N ALA A 302 31.00 49.25 22.37
CA ALA A 302 29.96 49.41 23.38
C ALA A 302 29.07 48.15 23.45
N ARG A 303 29.49 47.16 24.25
CA ARG A 303 28.86 45.82 24.31
C ARG A 303 27.38 45.84 24.70
N LYS A 304 27.03 46.55 25.78
CA LYS A 304 25.64 46.58 26.29
C LYS A 304 24.65 47.17 25.27
N PRO A 305 24.88 48.39 24.73
CA PRO A 305 24.00 48.94 23.69
C PRO A 305 23.87 48.05 22.45
N LEU A 306 24.97 47.41 22.02
CA LEU A 306 24.95 46.48 20.89
C LEU A 306 24.13 45.23 21.20
N ALA A 307 24.22 44.68 22.41
CA ALA A 307 23.45 43.50 22.82
C ALA A 307 21.95 43.79 22.84
N ASP A 308 21.55 44.94 23.38
CA ASP A 308 20.15 45.38 23.45
C ASP A 308 19.58 45.58 22.03
N LEU A 309 20.31 46.28 21.17
CA LEU A 309 19.93 46.46 19.76
C LEU A 309 19.89 45.12 19.00
N SER A 310 20.80 44.19 19.30
CA SER A 310 20.83 42.86 18.69
C SER A 310 19.63 42.02 19.08
N GLU A 311 19.18 42.09 20.34
CA GLU A 311 17.98 41.41 20.84
C GLU A 311 16.72 41.95 20.14
N ASP A 312 16.56 43.28 20.09
CA ASP A 312 15.42 43.93 19.44
C ASP A 312 15.30 43.52 17.96
N ILE A 313 16.42 43.53 17.24
CA ILE A 313 16.47 43.11 15.83
C ILE A 313 16.18 41.62 15.70
N LEU A 314 16.75 40.76 16.55
CA LEU A 314 16.55 39.31 16.53
C LEU A 314 15.05 38.97 16.68
N LEU A 315 14.38 39.60 17.64
CA LEU A 315 12.95 39.41 17.90
C LEU A 315 12.11 39.95 16.74
N ALA A 316 12.42 41.15 16.22
CA ALA A 316 11.69 41.75 15.11
C ALA A 316 11.79 40.92 13.82
N LYS A 317 12.96 40.33 13.55
CA LYS A 317 13.23 39.48 12.38
C LYS A 317 12.86 38.02 12.60
N LYS A 318 12.49 37.63 13.82
CA LYS A 318 12.24 36.22 14.21
C LYS A 318 13.42 35.31 13.85
N ALA A 319 14.64 35.81 13.99
CA ALA A 319 15.85 35.02 13.84
C ALA A 319 16.10 34.20 15.12
N SER A 320 16.83 33.09 15.01
CA SER A 320 17.19 32.28 16.20
C SER A 320 18.53 32.69 16.80
N SER A 321 19.39 33.37 16.03
CA SER A 321 20.68 33.88 16.50
C SER A 321 21.07 35.14 15.74
N LEU A 322 21.67 36.10 16.43
CA LEU A 322 22.25 37.29 15.82
C LEU A 322 23.51 37.65 16.61
N VAL A 323 24.66 37.60 15.95
CA VAL A 323 25.95 37.82 16.58
C VAL A 323 26.68 38.94 15.85
N ILE A 324 27.23 39.88 16.60
CA ILE A 324 28.08 40.94 16.08
C ILE A 324 29.50 40.69 16.59
N ALA A 325 30.44 40.52 15.67
CA ALA A 325 31.84 40.32 15.95
C ALA A 325 32.69 41.47 15.41
N GLY A 326 33.81 41.76 16.07
CA GLY A 326 34.80 42.74 15.61
C GLY A 326 35.73 42.18 14.53
N GLU A 327 36.65 43.00 14.04
CA GLU A 327 37.63 42.67 12.98
C GLU A 327 38.43 41.39 13.25
N GLY A 328 38.75 41.10 14.53
CA GLY A 328 39.46 39.88 14.92
C GLY A 328 38.58 38.63 15.09
N GLY A 329 37.28 38.70 14.78
CA GLY A 329 36.32 37.62 15.05
C GLY A 329 35.88 37.50 16.52
N GLN A 330 36.34 38.41 17.37
CA GLN A 330 35.88 38.59 18.76
C GLN A 330 34.39 38.93 18.78
N VAL A 331 33.58 38.18 19.54
CA VAL A 331 32.16 38.49 19.74
C VAL A 331 32.01 39.73 20.62
N LEU A 332 31.36 40.75 20.09
CA LEU A 332 31.06 42.01 20.77
C LEU A 332 29.68 42.00 21.41
N ALA A 333 28.70 41.37 20.73
CA ALA A 333 27.33 41.23 21.20
C ALA A 333 26.64 40.02 20.59
N ARG A 334 25.65 39.48 21.32
CA ARG A 334 24.72 38.45 20.86
C ARG A 334 23.30 38.89 21.20
N GLY A 335 22.38 38.72 20.26
CA GLY A 335 20.96 38.94 20.50
C GLY A 335 20.33 37.81 21.29
N GLU A 336 20.83 36.58 21.15
CA GLU A 336 20.28 35.40 21.85
C GLU A 336 20.74 35.27 23.31
N ASP A 337 21.86 35.89 23.68
CA ASP A 337 22.46 35.81 25.02
C ASP A 337 23.28 37.07 25.32
N ARG A 338 22.65 38.06 25.96
CA ARG A 338 23.23 39.40 26.18
C ARG A 338 24.45 39.40 27.10
N ASP A 339 24.57 38.41 27.96
CA ASP A 339 25.66 38.32 28.94
C ASP A 339 26.90 37.62 28.36
N ARG A 340 26.73 36.88 27.26
CA ARG A 340 27.81 36.13 26.62
C ARG A 340 28.50 36.93 25.52
N ALA A 341 29.67 37.49 25.84
CA ALA A 341 30.54 38.17 24.89
C ALA A 341 32.03 37.86 25.14
N GLY A 342 32.86 38.15 24.15
CA GLY A 342 34.31 38.02 24.21
C GLY A 342 34.87 36.65 23.81
N ASP A 343 34.01 35.66 23.50
CA ASP A 343 34.44 34.45 22.80
C ASP A 343 34.83 34.76 21.35
N SER A 344 35.60 33.87 20.72
CA SER A 344 36.07 34.06 19.34
C SER A 344 35.27 33.21 18.36
N LEU A 345 34.85 33.82 17.26
CA LEU A 345 34.32 33.16 16.08
C LEU A 345 35.32 33.21 14.91
N SER A 346 36.60 33.47 15.18
CA SER A 346 37.66 33.55 14.17
C SER A 346 37.81 32.28 13.35
N ASP A 347 37.41 31.11 13.88
CA ASP A 347 37.48 29.82 13.19
C ASP A 347 36.26 29.52 12.32
N ASP A 348 35.16 30.26 12.46
CA ASP A 348 33.94 30.06 11.69
C ASP A 348 34.18 30.43 10.20
N PRO A 349 33.97 29.50 9.24
CA PRO A 349 34.20 29.75 7.82
C PRO A 349 33.39 30.93 7.26
N LEU A 350 32.20 31.19 7.81
CA LEU A 350 31.35 32.31 7.38
C LEU A 350 31.92 33.64 7.84
N VAL A 351 32.47 33.69 9.05
CA VAL A 351 33.10 34.91 9.61
C VAL A 351 34.38 35.23 8.85
N LYS A 352 35.21 34.22 8.54
CA LYS A 352 36.43 34.42 7.73
C LYS A 352 36.12 35.03 6.37
N ARG A 353 35.14 34.48 5.64
CA ARG A 353 34.70 35.00 4.33
C ARG A 353 34.14 36.42 4.44
N ALA A 354 33.33 36.68 5.45
CA ALA A 354 32.79 38.01 5.69
C ALA A 354 33.89 39.05 5.98
N LEU A 355 34.91 38.71 6.77
CA LEU A 355 36.07 39.58 7.02
C LEU A 355 36.91 39.85 5.76
N LEU A 356 36.89 38.94 4.78
CA LEU A 356 37.46 39.15 3.45
C LEU A 356 36.58 40.00 2.53
N GLY A 357 35.40 40.41 2.99
CA GLY A 357 34.44 41.22 2.25
C GLY A 357 33.38 40.42 1.49
N GLU A 358 33.37 39.09 1.59
CA GLU A 358 32.40 38.22 0.94
C GLU A 358 31.17 38.02 1.84
N SER A 359 30.00 38.50 1.42
CA SER A 359 28.73 38.20 2.11
C SER A 359 28.23 36.83 1.66
N THR A 360 28.04 35.90 2.59
CA THR A 360 27.65 34.53 2.24
C THR A 360 26.71 33.91 3.27
N ALA A 361 25.92 32.94 2.82
CA ALA A 361 25.00 32.19 3.65
C ALA A 361 25.19 30.69 3.42
N SER A 362 25.04 29.91 4.48
CA SER A 362 25.31 28.48 4.46
C SER A 362 24.48 27.72 5.47
N VAL A 363 24.46 26.41 5.28
CA VAL A 363 23.91 25.48 6.27
C VAL A 363 25.03 25.05 7.21
N VAL A 364 24.73 25.03 8.49
CA VAL A 364 25.62 24.58 9.54
C VAL A 364 24.90 23.53 10.39
N THR A 365 25.55 22.39 10.56
CA THR A 365 25.12 21.31 11.44
C THR A 365 25.90 21.38 12.75
N ARG A 366 25.21 21.24 13.88
CA ARG A 366 25.83 21.14 15.20
C ARG A 366 25.32 19.91 15.93
N ASP A 367 26.13 19.35 16.83
CA ASP A 367 25.66 18.27 17.70
C ASP A 367 24.69 18.82 18.75
N GLY A 368 23.47 18.30 18.75
CA GLY A 368 22.45 18.57 19.78
C GLY A 368 22.36 17.43 20.80
N ILE A 369 21.56 17.64 21.86
CA ILE A 369 21.42 16.67 22.96
C ILE A 369 20.75 15.37 22.51
N LEU A 370 19.71 15.49 21.67
CA LEU A 370 18.90 14.35 21.21
C LEU A 370 19.21 13.96 19.76
N ALA A 371 19.50 14.95 18.92
CA ALA A 371 19.82 14.78 17.51
C ALA A 371 20.67 15.99 17.05
N PRO A 372 21.41 15.89 15.94
CA PRO A 372 22.07 17.03 15.34
C PRO A 372 21.07 18.15 15.02
N GLU A 373 21.49 19.39 15.19
CA GLU A 373 20.72 20.59 14.86
C GLU A 373 21.21 21.16 13.53
N VAL A 374 20.29 21.34 12.59
CA VAL A 374 20.57 21.99 11.30
C VAL A 374 20.10 23.44 11.37
N SER A 375 20.99 24.38 11.08
CA SER A 375 20.71 25.80 11.04
C SER A 375 21.18 26.42 9.73
N VAL A 376 20.50 27.46 9.27
CA VAL A 376 20.98 28.31 8.19
C VAL A 376 21.58 29.55 8.83
N ARG A 377 22.80 29.91 8.45
CA ARG A 377 23.50 31.09 8.97
C ARG A 377 24.00 31.94 7.81
N ALA A 378 23.97 33.25 7.96
CA ALA A 378 24.50 34.20 7.00
C ALA A 378 25.45 35.17 7.68
N ALA A 379 26.53 35.53 7.01
CA ALA A 379 27.53 36.46 7.52
C ALA A 379 27.84 37.55 6.49
N THR A 380 28.01 38.78 6.98
CA THR A 380 28.39 39.93 6.16
C THR A 380 29.30 40.88 6.94
N ALA A 381 30.18 41.58 6.22
CA ALA A 381 31.07 42.59 6.78
C ALA A 381 30.30 43.83 7.25
N ILE A 382 30.71 44.38 8.39
CA ILE A 382 30.38 45.72 8.85
C ILE A 382 31.47 46.66 8.36
N LYS A 383 31.09 47.73 7.67
CA LYS A 383 32.03 48.67 7.07
C LYS A 383 31.85 50.07 7.65
N ASP A 384 32.95 50.71 8.00
CA ASP A 384 33.02 52.14 8.29
C ASP A 384 33.93 52.82 7.25
N ASN A 385 33.38 53.78 6.51
CA ASN A 385 34.06 54.48 5.41
C ASN A 385 34.81 53.55 4.42
N GLY A 386 34.26 52.36 4.17
CA GLY A 386 34.84 51.35 3.27
C GLY A 386 35.81 50.36 3.91
N THR A 387 36.21 50.58 5.17
CA THR A 387 37.07 49.67 5.94
C THR A 387 36.22 48.66 6.71
N ILE A 388 36.59 47.38 6.69
CA ILE A 388 35.87 46.34 7.44
C ILE A 388 36.27 46.43 8.91
N ILE A 389 35.30 46.70 9.78
CA ILE A 389 35.51 46.87 11.23
C ILE A 389 34.91 45.72 12.05
N GLY A 390 34.16 44.83 11.41
CA GLY A 390 33.50 43.69 12.05
C GLY A 390 32.64 42.87 11.11
N VAL A 391 31.87 41.95 11.67
CA VAL A 391 30.96 41.04 10.96
C VAL A 391 29.65 40.90 11.72
N VAL A 392 28.54 40.88 10.99
CA VAL A 392 27.25 40.42 11.52
C VAL A 392 27.03 38.99 11.05
N VAL A 393 26.62 38.11 11.96
CA VAL A 393 26.18 36.76 11.68
C VAL A 393 24.73 36.60 12.12
N THR A 394 23.81 36.40 11.19
CA THR A 394 22.42 36.03 11.48
C THR A 394 22.23 34.53 11.30
N GLY A 395 21.27 33.93 12.01
CA GLY A 395 20.97 32.52 11.86
C GLY A 395 19.53 32.18 12.21
N ALA A 396 19.03 31.13 11.58
CA ALA A 396 17.75 30.50 11.86
C ALA A 396 17.95 28.98 12.00
N LEU A 397 17.45 28.41 13.10
CA LEU A 397 17.34 26.97 13.27
C LEU A 397 16.28 26.43 12.30
N ILE A 398 16.58 25.31 11.65
CA ILE A 398 15.59 24.60 10.84
C ILE A 398 14.89 23.59 11.75
N ASP A 399 13.82 24.04 12.36
CA ASP A 399 13.09 23.33 13.41
C ASP A 399 11.85 22.60 12.88
N SER A 400 11.01 22.09 13.79
CA SER A 400 9.75 21.47 13.42
C SER A 400 8.76 22.44 12.76
N ALA A 401 8.78 23.72 13.12
CA ALA A 401 7.85 24.70 12.55
C ALA A 401 8.14 24.95 11.06
N PHE A 402 9.42 24.93 10.67
CA PHE A 402 9.83 25.01 9.27
C PHE A 402 9.28 23.84 8.43
N VAL A 403 9.53 22.60 8.86
CA VAL A 403 9.06 21.41 8.13
C VAL A 403 7.54 21.25 8.16
N ASP A 404 6.88 21.64 9.25
CA ASP A 404 5.41 21.68 9.33
C ASP A 404 4.82 22.71 8.36
N GLY A 405 5.45 23.88 8.24
CA GLY A 405 5.06 24.91 7.27
C GLY A 405 5.14 24.38 5.84
N LEU A 406 6.22 23.66 5.52
CA LEU A 406 6.37 23.03 4.22
C LEU A 406 5.34 21.92 3.99
N LYS A 407 5.07 21.08 4.99
CA LYS A 407 4.00 20.07 4.93
C LYS A 407 2.63 20.69 4.71
N LYS A 408 2.31 21.83 5.34
CA LYS A 408 1.05 22.55 5.10
C LYS A 408 0.97 23.08 3.67
N ALA A 409 2.07 23.60 3.14
CA ALA A 409 2.12 24.14 1.79
C ALA A 409 2.10 23.06 0.69
N THR A 410 2.71 21.89 0.94
CA THR A 410 2.98 20.87 -0.09
C THR A 410 2.25 19.55 0.14
N GLY A 411 1.75 19.29 1.34
CA GLY A 411 1.15 18.01 1.74
C GLY A 411 2.15 16.87 1.96
N LEU A 412 3.45 17.15 1.92
CA LEU A 412 4.49 16.13 1.88
C LEU A 412 5.05 15.79 3.25
N GLU A 413 5.40 14.52 3.43
CA GLU A 413 6.21 14.12 4.58
C GLU A 413 7.68 14.44 4.30
N THR A 414 8.28 15.23 5.18
CA THR A 414 9.64 15.76 5.03
C THR A 414 10.47 15.48 6.27
N ALA A 415 11.76 15.30 6.05
CA ALA A 415 12.73 15.18 7.12
C ALA A 415 14.03 15.85 6.69
N ILE A 416 14.76 16.38 7.67
CA ILE A 416 16.05 17.01 7.46
C ILE A 416 17.04 16.27 8.34
N TYR A 417 18.14 15.87 7.74
CA TYR A 417 19.23 15.17 8.41
C TYR A 417 20.39 16.11 8.63
N GLY A 418 20.98 16.06 9.82
CA GLY A 418 22.32 16.54 10.08
C GLY A 418 23.27 15.35 9.99
N ASP A 419 24.24 15.43 9.08
CA ASP A 419 25.04 14.27 8.66
C ASP A 419 24.12 13.07 8.30
N ASN A 420 24.23 11.94 9.01
CA ASN A 420 23.43 10.73 8.75
C ASN A 420 22.24 10.56 9.71
N GLN A 421 21.89 11.56 10.53
CA GLN A 421 20.83 11.47 11.54
C GLN A 421 19.70 12.48 11.31
N ILE A 422 18.44 12.07 11.49
CA ILE A 422 17.29 12.98 11.39
C ILE A 422 17.38 14.06 12.48
N SER A 423 17.52 15.31 12.06
CA SER A 423 17.47 16.49 12.90
C SER A 423 16.02 16.85 13.25
N THR A 424 15.18 17.00 12.23
CA THR A 424 13.76 17.32 12.37
C THR A 424 12.95 16.61 11.28
N SER A 425 11.69 16.28 11.57
CA SER A 425 10.80 15.66 10.58
C SER A 425 9.33 15.89 10.88
N THR A 426 8.51 15.70 9.85
CA THR A 426 7.04 15.61 9.97
C THR A 426 6.56 14.17 10.16
N LEU A 427 7.49 13.20 10.11
CA LEU A 427 7.20 11.78 10.23
C LEU A 427 6.85 11.46 11.69
N ILE A 428 5.73 10.77 11.87
CA ILE A 428 5.26 10.33 13.18
C ILE A 428 5.74 8.91 13.46
N SER A 429 6.24 8.70 14.67
CA SER A 429 6.64 7.40 15.20
C SER A 429 5.47 6.41 15.22
N PRO A 430 5.75 5.09 15.32
CA PRO A 430 4.70 4.07 15.44
C PRO A 430 3.76 4.25 16.64
N ASP A 431 4.17 5.01 17.66
CA ASP A 431 3.35 5.36 18.83
C ASP A 431 2.23 6.38 18.53
N GLY A 432 2.21 6.96 17.33
CA GLY A 432 1.25 7.96 16.89
C GLY A 432 1.36 9.32 17.59
N LYS A 433 2.38 9.53 18.43
CA LYS A 433 2.51 10.69 19.32
C LYS A 433 3.83 11.44 19.16
N SER A 434 4.94 10.73 18.98
CA SER A 434 6.26 11.35 18.86
C SER A 434 6.67 11.52 17.39
N ARG A 435 7.54 12.50 17.12
CA ARG A 435 8.18 12.66 15.80
C ARG A 435 9.43 11.82 15.71
N LEU A 436 9.79 11.41 14.50
CA LEU A 436 11.05 10.76 14.24
C LEU A 436 12.19 11.79 14.28
N VAL A 437 13.08 11.64 15.25
CA VAL A 437 14.33 12.40 15.42
C VAL A 437 15.44 11.45 15.86
N GLY A 438 16.69 11.75 15.52
CA GLY A 438 17.88 10.96 15.87
C GLY A 438 18.03 9.63 15.11
N LEU A 439 17.04 9.24 14.30
CA LEU A 439 17.12 8.02 13.49
C LEU A 439 18.22 8.15 12.43
N ARG A 440 19.06 7.11 12.31
CA ARG A 440 20.09 7.03 11.27
C ARG A 440 19.56 6.42 9.99
N GLU A 441 20.05 6.93 8.86
CA GLU A 441 19.81 6.27 7.57
C GLU A 441 20.74 5.05 7.42
N GLU A 442 20.12 3.88 7.22
CA GLU A 442 20.81 2.61 7.13
C GLU A 442 21.05 2.17 5.67
N HIS A 443 20.32 2.73 4.72
CA HIS A 443 20.41 2.35 3.32
C HIS A 443 21.75 2.76 2.70
N ALA A 444 22.61 1.78 2.43
CA ALA A 444 23.98 1.99 1.98
C ALA A 444 24.09 2.87 0.72
N ARG A 445 23.16 2.72 -0.23
CA ARG A 445 23.15 3.55 -1.46
C ARG A 445 22.89 5.02 -1.17
N VAL A 446 21.99 5.34 -0.24
CA VAL A 446 21.70 6.73 0.18
C VAL A 446 22.96 7.36 0.76
N LYS A 447 23.62 6.68 1.71
CA LYS A 447 24.87 7.17 2.33
C LYS A 447 25.96 7.42 1.28
N SER A 448 26.17 6.47 0.37
CA SER A 448 27.22 6.57 -0.65
C SER A 448 26.94 7.65 -1.70
N ALA A 449 25.69 7.78 -2.17
CA ALA A 449 25.34 8.75 -3.20
C ALA A 449 25.22 10.16 -2.63
N VAL A 450 24.51 10.31 -1.51
CA VAL A 450 24.13 11.62 -0.97
C VAL A 450 25.23 12.21 -0.10
N LEU A 451 25.70 11.47 0.91
CA LEU A 451 26.69 12.00 1.85
C LEU A 451 28.12 11.90 1.31
N ALA A 452 28.50 10.81 0.65
CA ALA A 452 29.87 10.64 0.16
C ALA A 452 30.15 11.30 -1.20
N LYS A 453 29.21 11.22 -2.15
CA LYS A 453 29.38 11.81 -3.50
C LYS A 453 28.70 13.17 -3.69
N GLY A 454 27.77 13.55 -2.81
CA GLY A 454 27.02 14.79 -2.97
C GLY A 454 26.07 14.78 -4.17
N GLU A 455 25.53 13.61 -4.53
CA GLU A 455 24.54 13.37 -5.60
C GLU A 455 23.13 13.16 -5.02
N SER A 456 22.08 13.35 -5.82
CA SER A 456 20.70 13.02 -5.40
C SER A 456 20.46 11.51 -5.45
N TYR A 457 19.52 11.03 -4.64
CA TYR A 457 19.04 9.65 -4.71
C TYR A 457 17.52 9.60 -4.64
N THR A 458 16.90 8.85 -5.55
CA THR A 458 15.45 8.64 -5.55
C THR A 458 15.17 7.15 -5.72
N GLY A 459 14.34 6.57 -4.84
CA GLY A 459 14.05 5.14 -4.88
C GLY A 459 13.28 4.60 -3.69
N SER A 460 13.36 3.29 -3.51
CA SER A 460 12.73 2.56 -2.42
C SER A 460 13.68 2.43 -1.23
N VAL A 461 13.25 2.89 -0.05
CA VAL A 461 13.99 2.78 1.22
C VAL A 461 13.09 2.21 2.30
N ASN A 462 13.69 1.68 3.37
CA ASN A 462 12.95 1.18 4.53
C ASN A 462 13.19 2.12 5.72
N LEU A 463 12.14 2.80 6.17
CA LEU A 463 12.15 3.57 7.43
C LEU A 463 11.35 2.79 8.47
N LEU A 464 11.98 2.42 9.60
CA LEU A 464 11.35 1.67 10.70
C LEU A 464 10.58 0.42 10.22
N GLN A 465 11.22 -0.43 9.41
CA GLN A 465 10.63 -1.65 8.84
C GLN A 465 9.44 -1.39 7.87
N ARG A 466 9.17 -0.13 7.52
CA ARG A 466 8.12 0.22 6.55
C ARG A 466 8.75 0.66 5.23
N PRO A 467 8.28 0.12 4.09
CA PRO A 467 8.80 0.51 2.78
C PRO A 467 8.23 1.87 2.36
N TYR A 468 9.12 2.78 2.00
CA TYR A 468 8.84 4.11 1.48
C TYR A 468 9.39 4.26 0.06
N PHE A 469 8.73 5.09 -0.73
CA PHE A 469 9.39 5.78 -1.83
C PHE A 469 9.91 7.11 -1.29
N ALA A 470 11.17 7.42 -1.58
CA ALA A 470 11.85 8.58 -1.05
C ALA A 470 12.78 9.21 -2.09
N ALA A 471 12.93 10.52 -1.97
CA ALA A 471 13.96 11.30 -2.65
C ALA A 471 14.81 12.01 -1.61
N TYR A 472 16.12 11.98 -1.84
CA TYR A 472 17.15 12.58 -1.01
C TYR A 472 17.98 13.56 -1.83
N LEU A 473 18.26 14.71 -1.24
CA LEU A 473 19.16 15.71 -1.81
C LEU A 473 20.23 16.09 -0.78
N PRO A 474 21.52 16.17 -1.16
CA PRO A 474 22.57 16.55 -0.23
C PRO A 474 22.40 18.00 0.23
N LEU A 475 22.51 18.20 1.54
CA LEU A 475 22.53 19.52 2.13
C LEU A 475 23.98 19.96 2.26
N LYS A 476 24.39 20.96 1.48
CA LYS A 476 25.79 21.36 1.35
C LYS A 476 26.09 22.64 2.14
N ASP A 477 27.28 22.69 2.72
CA ASP A 477 27.84 23.89 3.31
C ASP A 477 28.38 24.85 2.23
N VAL A 478 29.07 25.90 2.67
CA VAL A 478 29.65 26.96 1.82
C VAL A 478 30.86 26.46 1.02
N ASP A 479 31.48 25.35 1.45
CA ASP A 479 32.59 24.69 0.79
C ASP A 479 32.12 23.55 -0.13
N SER A 480 30.80 23.45 -0.35
CA SER A 480 30.13 22.37 -1.11
C SER A 480 30.26 20.97 -0.49
N ASN A 481 30.65 20.86 0.78
CA ASN A 481 30.70 19.60 1.49
C ASN A 481 29.29 19.21 1.96
N PRO A 482 28.86 17.94 1.80
CA PRO A 482 27.60 17.46 2.37
C PRO A 482 27.66 17.46 3.91
N VAL A 483 26.88 18.33 4.54
CA VAL A 483 26.72 18.42 6.01
C VAL A 483 25.44 17.76 6.51
N GLY A 484 24.68 17.14 5.60
CA GLY A 484 23.43 16.46 5.87
C GLY A 484 22.67 16.14 4.58
N MET A 485 21.38 15.86 4.73
CA MET A 485 20.51 15.54 3.60
C MET A 485 19.06 15.96 3.83
N LEU A 486 18.40 16.36 2.76
CA LEU A 486 16.98 16.66 2.70
C LEU A 486 16.24 15.39 2.27
N PHE A 487 15.12 15.09 2.91
CA PHE A 487 14.29 13.93 2.63
C PHE A 487 12.85 14.35 2.36
N VAL A 488 12.27 13.75 1.33
CA VAL A 488 10.83 13.72 1.08
C VAL A 488 10.43 12.28 0.79
N GLY A 489 9.33 11.80 1.38
CA GLY A 489 8.89 10.43 1.15
C GLY A 489 7.39 10.19 1.27
N LYS A 490 6.93 9.09 0.68
CA LYS A 490 5.56 8.57 0.79
C LYS A 490 5.60 7.07 1.06
N PRO A 491 4.75 6.52 1.95
CA PRO A 491 4.67 5.08 2.17
C PRO A 491 4.25 4.36 0.88
N GLN A 492 4.89 3.24 0.52
CA GLN A 492 4.54 2.53 -0.72
C GLN A 492 3.11 2.00 -0.71
N ILE A 493 2.57 1.67 0.47
CA ILE A 493 1.18 1.22 0.59
C ILE A 493 0.18 2.30 0.15
N ARG A 494 0.48 3.60 0.38
CA ARG A 494 -0.37 4.70 -0.08
C ARG A 494 -0.43 4.74 -1.60
N VAL A 495 0.69 4.49 -2.28
CA VAL A 495 0.74 4.44 -3.75
C VAL A 495 -0.10 3.28 -4.29
N LEU A 496 -0.02 2.10 -3.65
CA LEU A 496 -0.88 0.97 -3.99
C LEU A 496 -2.36 1.26 -3.74
N GLN A 497 -2.68 1.94 -2.63
CA GLN A 497 -4.05 2.33 -2.30
C GLN A 497 -4.64 3.32 -3.31
N THR A 498 -3.83 4.27 -3.80
CA THR A 498 -4.22 5.18 -4.90
C THR A 498 -4.53 4.39 -6.19
N ALA A 499 -3.77 3.32 -6.48
CA ALA A 499 -4.02 2.46 -7.62
C ALA A 499 -5.22 1.51 -7.44
N GLY A 500 -5.65 1.25 -6.19
CA GLY A 500 -6.65 0.23 -5.84
C GLY A 500 -7.96 0.39 -6.60
N ARG A 501 -8.46 1.62 -6.78
CA ARG A 501 -9.69 1.88 -7.53
C ARG A 501 -9.57 1.56 -9.02
N SER A 502 -8.44 1.89 -9.63
CA SER A 502 -8.16 1.59 -11.03
C SER A 502 -7.97 0.09 -11.25
N ILE A 503 -7.37 -0.62 -10.29
CA ILE A 503 -7.26 -2.08 -10.28
C ILE A 503 -8.65 -2.72 -10.21
N GLU A 504 -9.50 -2.28 -9.28
CA GLU A 504 -10.89 -2.75 -9.15
C GLU A 504 -11.69 -2.57 -10.45
N LEU A 505 -11.63 -1.38 -11.05
CA LEU A 505 -12.28 -1.11 -12.33
C LEU A 505 -11.77 -2.02 -13.45
N THR A 506 -10.46 -2.29 -13.49
CA THR A 506 -9.87 -3.21 -14.47
C THR A 506 -10.45 -4.61 -14.29
N PHE A 507 -10.53 -5.12 -13.05
CA PHE A 507 -11.11 -6.43 -12.75
C PHE A 507 -12.59 -6.51 -13.17
N LEU A 508 -13.39 -5.49 -12.87
CA LEU A 508 -14.80 -5.43 -13.28
C LEU A 508 -14.97 -5.44 -14.79
N VAL A 509 -14.18 -4.63 -15.51
CA VAL A 509 -14.22 -4.60 -16.99
C VAL A 509 -13.77 -5.94 -17.57
N THR A 510 -12.73 -6.56 -17.04
CA THR A 510 -12.28 -7.89 -17.46
C THR A 510 -13.38 -8.93 -17.28
N VAL A 511 -14.02 -8.97 -16.12
CA VAL A 511 -15.13 -9.90 -15.84
C VAL A 511 -16.30 -9.64 -16.78
N PHE A 512 -16.68 -8.38 -17.00
CA PHE A 512 -17.76 -8.02 -17.93
C PHE A 512 -17.47 -8.51 -19.35
N LEU A 513 -16.26 -8.26 -19.87
CA LEU A 513 -15.85 -8.71 -21.20
C LEU A 513 -15.78 -10.24 -21.28
N LEU A 514 -15.36 -10.91 -20.21
CA LEU A 514 -15.32 -12.37 -20.17
C LEU A 514 -16.73 -12.96 -20.21
N VAL A 515 -17.66 -12.47 -19.41
CA VAL A 515 -19.07 -12.91 -19.45
C VAL A 515 -19.67 -12.66 -20.84
N PHE A 516 -19.39 -11.51 -21.45
CA PHE A 516 -19.84 -11.21 -22.81
C PHE A 516 -19.22 -12.15 -23.86
N SER A 517 -17.97 -12.60 -23.66
CA SER A 517 -17.26 -13.51 -24.56
C SER A 517 -17.84 -14.93 -24.62
N ILE A 518 -18.65 -15.32 -23.63
CA ILE A 518 -19.33 -16.64 -23.60
C ILE A 518 -20.24 -16.82 -24.82
N VAL A 519 -20.95 -15.77 -25.22
CA VAL A 519 -21.89 -15.80 -26.35
C VAL A 519 -21.21 -16.11 -27.68
N PRO A 520 -20.19 -15.35 -28.13
CA PRO A 520 -19.49 -15.67 -29.37
C PRO A 520 -18.75 -17.02 -29.27
N ALA A 521 -18.16 -17.37 -28.12
CA ALA A 521 -17.53 -18.68 -27.95
C ALA A 521 -18.49 -19.84 -28.21
N TYR A 522 -19.74 -19.74 -27.73
CA TYR A 522 -20.79 -20.72 -27.97
C TYR A 522 -21.22 -20.79 -29.45
N PHE A 523 -21.43 -19.64 -30.10
CA PHE A 523 -21.80 -19.64 -31.52
C PHE A 523 -20.67 -20.18 -32.41
N THR A 524 -19.42 -19.83 -32.12
CA THR A 524 -18.25 -20.32 -32.84
C THR A 524 -18.07 -21.82 -32.64
N SER A 525 -18.21 -22.33 -31.41
CA SER A 525 -18.10 -23.78 -31.16
C SER A 525 -19.17 -24.56 -31.91
N LYS A 526 -20.42 -24.07 -31.89
CA LYS A 526 -21.54 -24.69 -32.60
C LYS A 526 -21.35 -24.68 -34.12
N TYR A 527 -20.86 -23.57 -34.67
CA TYR A 527 -20.60 -23.46 -36.11
C TYR A 527 -19.53 -24.46 -36.57
N ILE A 528 -18.42 -24.56 -35.84
CA ILE A 528 -17.33 -25.50 -36.17
C ILE A 528 -17.80 -26.95 -36.01
N ALA A 529 -18.54 -27.26 -34.95
CA ALA A 529 -19.08 -28.61 -34.73
C ALA A 529 -20.09 -29.02 -35.80
N GLY A 530 -20.86 -28.08 -36.36
CA GLY A 530 -21.81 -28.37 -37.45
C GLY A 530 -21.19 -28.58 -38.83
N GLN A 531 -19.88 -28.34 -39.00
CA GLN A 531 -19.16 -28.56 -40.26
C GLN A 531 -18.44 -29.92 -40.33
N LEU A 532 -18.29 -30.60 -39.18
CA LEU A 532 -17.69 -31.92 -39.04
C LEU A 532 -18.79 -32.97 -38.97
#